data_AF-A0A833SKJ0-F1
#
_entry.id   AF-A0A833SKJ0-F1
#
_cell.length_a   1.000
_cell.length_b   1.000
_cell.length_c   1.000
_cell.angle_alpha   90.00
_cell.angle_beta   90.00
_cell.angle_gamma   90.00
#
_symmetry.space_group_name_H-M   'P 1'
#
loop_
_entity.id
_entity.type
_entity.pdbx_description
1 polymer ?
#
loop_
_entity_poly.entity_id
_entity_poly.type
_entity_poly.pdbx_seq_one_letter_code
_entity_poly.pdbx_strand_id
1 'polypeptide(L)'
;MRGKAARVKRKPTFWDRDGVNDGKSSLQVVLDWLSTETNYNNRTERRWITHRATADAREIINTIEKQFREAVDFQAQNGAGITSESTLRGEILKRCSYYYQITAVFEARPSARPRVTSDDIDDNADASDRGSAIVQRGEMRPLVLDDEVDLKRLKADPVDKLLAQQSKACKLRADKASRMLQLHESELKLKQREVQLKEDRNERESAQADVELALKRVQLEAAQREAVVQLLLARKKLLDAGVSVVKADRLLPPSA
;
A
#
# COMPACT_ATOMS: atom_id res chain seq x y z
N MET A 1 -37.87 -8.02 -37.24
CA MET A 1 -36.41 -7.97 -37.52
C MET A 1 -35.78 -6.92 -36.61
N ARG A 2 -34.94 -7.31 -35.64
CA ARG A 2 -34.19 -6.37 -34.80
C ARG A 2 -32.76 -6.26 -35.36
N GLY A 3 -32.42 -5.10 -35.91
CA GLY A 3 -31.08 -4.80 -36.42
C GLY A 3 -30.07 -4.80 -35.28
N LYS A 4 -28.97 -5.55 -35.43
CA LYS A 4 -27.81 -5.50 -34.53
C LYS A 4 -27.06 -4.19 -34.79
N ALA A 5 -26.96 -3.33 -33.79
CA ALA A 5 -26.12 -2.13 -33.86
C ALA A 5 -24.64 -2.55 -33.95
N ALA A 6 -23.93 -2.07 -34.97
CA ALA A 6 -22.52 -2.30 -35.15
C ALA A 6 -21.73 -1.63 -34.01
N ARG A 7 -20.82 -2.40 -33.38
CA ARG A 7 -19.89 -1.88 -32.36
C ARG A 7 -18.93 -0.89 -33.03
N VAL A 8 -19.09 0.40 -32.75
CA VAL A 8 -18.15 1.45 -33.16
C VAL A 8 -16.81 1.15 -32.48
N LYS A 9 -15.79 0.81 -33.27
CA LYS A 9 -14.41 0.67 -32.78
C LYS A 9 -13.94 2.05 -32.33
N ARG A 10 -13.76 2.25 -31.02
CA ARG A 10 -13.18 3.49 -30.49
C ARG A 10 -11.73 3.58 -30.97
N LYS A 11 -11.33 4.76 -31.46
CA LYS A 11 -9.95 5.02 -31.84
C LYS A 11 -9.06 4.85 -30.60
N PRO A 12 -7.84 4.30 -30.72
CA PRO A 12 -6.90 4.24 -29.61
C PRO A 12 -6.70 5.65 -29.05
N THR A 13 -7.07 5.86 -27.78
CA THR A 13 -6.93 7.16 -27.16
C THR A 13 -5.44 7.38 -26.87
N PHE A 14 -4.84 8.40 -27.49
CA PHE A 14 -3.43 8.72 -27.33
C PHE A 14 -3.26 9.69 -26.15
N TRP A 15 -3.16 9.12 -24.95
CA TRP A 15 -3.17 9.84 -23.67
C TRP A 15 -1.95 10.75 -23.43
N ASP A 16 -0.95 10.67 -24.30
CA ASP A 16 0.25 11.51 -24.25
C ASP A 16 0.04 12.88 -24.90
N ARG A 17 -0.99 13.03 -25.74
CA ARG A 17 -1.24 14.24 -26.55
C ARG A 17 -2.70 14.71 -26.49
N ASP A 18 -3.41 14.34 -25.44
CA ASP A 18 -4.79 14.76 -25.22
C ASP A 18 -4.92 16.03 -24.36
N GLY A 19 -3.79 16.71 -24.12
CA GLY A 19 -3.75 18.03 -23.52
C GLY A 19 -4.42 19.06 -24.43
N VAL A 20 -5.35 19.82 -23.87
CA VAL A 20 -6.02 20.93 -24.58
C VAL A 20 -5.27 22.22 -24.22
N ASN A 21 -4.95 23.06 -25.22
CA ASN A 21 -4.29 24.37 -25.07
C ASN A 21 -2.95 24.34 -24.32
N ASP A 22 -1.98 23.53 -24.78
CA ASP A 22 -0.66 23.37 -24.14
C ASP A 22 -0.69 22.91 -22.67
N GLY A 23 -1.84 22.38 -22.22
CA GLY A 23 -2.01 21.81 -20.89
C GLY A 23 -1.35 20.43 -20.73
N LYS A 24 -1.08 20.04 -19.47
CA LYS A 24 -0.58 18.70 -19.12
C LYS A 24 -1.45 17.61 -19.75
N SER A 25 -0.82 16.62 -20.39
CA SER A 25 -1.55 15.45 -20.92
C SER A 25 -2.17 14.64 -19.78
N SER A 26 -3.20 13.85 -20.07
CA SER A 26 -3.81 12.96 -19.07
C SER A 26 -2.77 12.00 -18.48
N LEU A 27 -1.82 11.55 -19.29
CA LEU A 27 -0.73 10.74 -18.79
C LEU A 27 0.15 11.52 -17.81
N GLN A 28 0.51 12.76 -18.14
CA GLN A 28 1.34 13.60 -17.28
C GLN A 28 0.65 13.95 -15.96
N VAL A 29 -0.67 14.17 -15.98
CA VAL A 29 -1.47 14.36 -14.75
C VAL A 29 -1.49 13.11 -13.89
N VAL A 30 -1.62 11.92 -14.50
CA VAL A 30 -1.56 10.65 -13.76
C VAL A 30 -0.17 10.42 -13.17
N LEU A 31 0.89 10.72 -13.91
CA LEU A 31 2.27 10.58 -13.44
C LEU A 31 2.56 11.52 -12.26
N ASP A 32 2.17 12.80 -12.35
CA ASP A 32 2.30 13.80 -11.28
C ASP A 32 1.55 13.37 -10.01
N TRP A 33 0.36 12.78 -10.18
CA TRP A 33 -0.42 12.22 -9.08
C TRP A 33 0.23 10.99 -8.44
N LEU A 34 0.78 10.08 -9.27
CA LEU A 34 1.50 8.88 -8.83
C LEU A 34 2.80 9.20 -8.10
N SER A 35 3.47 10.29 -8.46
CA SER A 35 4.68 10.78 -7.76
C SER A 35 4.41 11.23 -6.32
N THR A 36 3.15 11.38 -5.90
CA THR A 36 2.79 11.64 -4.50
C THR A 36 2.64 10.31 -3.75
N GLU A 37 3.50 10.09 -2.75
CA GLU A 37 3.71 8.80 -2.07
C GLU A 37 2.44 8.14 -1.49
N THR A 38 1.46 8.94 -1.05
CA THR A 38 0.22 8.48 -0.40
C THR A 38 -0.91 8.15 -1.37
N ASN A 39 -0.84 8.64 -2.61
CA ASN A 39 -1.97 8.65 -3.54
C ASN A 39 -2.29 7.27 -4.13
N TYR A 40 -1.26 6.50 -4.52
CA TYR A 40 -1.48 5.18 -5.10
C TYR A 40 -2.11 4.18 -4.11
N ASN A 41 -1.76 4.27 -2.81
CA ASN A 41 -2.36 3.40 -1.78
C ASN A 41 -3.85 3.71 -1.59
N ASN A 42 -4.21 4.99 -1.73
CA ASN A 42 -5.58 5.47 -1.62
C ASN A 42 -6.31 5.47 -2.98
N ARG A 43 -5.81 4.75 -4.00
CA ARG A 43 -6.47 4.65 -5.33
C ARG A 43 -7.87 4.03 -5.27
N THR A 44 -8.21 3.38 -4.16
CA THR A 44 -9.53 2.83 -3.81
C THR A 44 -10.48 3.89 -3.23
N GLU A 45 -9.95 4.95 -2.59
CA GLU A 45 -10.72 6.10 -2.17
C GLU A 45 -11.05 6.97 -3.39
N ARG A 46 -12.34 7.15 -3.65
CA ARG A 46 -12.90 7.81 -4.85
C ARG A 46 -12.62 9.32 -4.92
N ARG A 47 -11.55 9.83 -4.32
CA ARG A 47 -11.38 11.26 -4.05
C ARG A 47 -10.78 12.07 -5.19
N TRP A 48 -10.11 11.44 -6.15
CA TRP A 48 -9.38 12.16 -7.21
C TRP A 48 -10.10 12.19 -8.56
N ILE A 49 -11.25 11.52 -8.69
CA ILE A 49 -11.91 11.35 -9.98
C ILE A 49 -13.12 12.28 -10.08
N THR A 50 -12.87 13.59 -10.18
CA THR A 50 -13.92 14.59 -10.42
C THR A 50 -13.95 15.09 -11.87
N HIS A 51 -13.00 14.72 -12.74
CA HIS A 51 -12.98 15.25 -14.12
C HIS A 51 -12.88 14.25 -15.29
N ARG A 52 -12.60 12.94 -15.09
CA ARG A 52 -12.70 11.91 -16.16
C ARG A 52 -13.11 10.56 -15.59
N ALA A 53 -13.90 9.77 -16.32
CA ALA A 53 -14.49 8.52 -15.83
C ALA A 53 -13.47 7.63 -15.08
N THR A 54 -13.86 7.18 -13.88
CA THR A 54 -13.03 6.39 -12.95
C THR A 54 -12.44 5.11 -13.54
N ALA A 55 -13.02 4.62 -14.63
CA ALA A 55 -12.57 3.43 -15.34
C ALA A 55 -11.32 3.72 -16.20
N ASP A 56 -11.31 4.84 -16.92
CA ASP A 56 -10.25 5.18 -17.88
C ASP A 56 -8.93 5.46 -17.16
N ALA A 57 -9.00 6.12 -16.00
CA ALA A 57 -7.81 6.45 -15.22
C ALA A 57 -7.16 5.21 -14.57
N ARG A 58 -7.96 4.20 -14.20
CA ARG A 58 -7.45 2.90 -13.73
C ARG A 58 -6.81 2.10 -14.86
N GLU A 59 -7.40 2.14 -16.05
CA GLU A 59 -6.86 1.49 -17.25
C GLU A 59 -5.50 2.09 -17.64
N ILE A 60 -5.35 3.42 -17.52
CA ILE A 60 -4.07 4.12 -17.72
C ILE A 60 -3.03 3.65 -16.70
N ILE A 61 -3.37 3.65 -15.41
CA ILE A 61 -2.45 3.20 -14.34
C ILE A 61 -2.03 1.74 -14.57
N ASN A 62 -2.97 0.85 -14.90
CA ASN A 62 -2.66 -0.56 -15.20
C ASN A 62 -1.76 -0.72 -16.44
N THR A 63 -1.92 0.15 -17.44
CA THR A 63 -1.09 0.14 -18.65
C THR A 63 0.34 0.59 -18.33
N ILE A 64 0.50 1.64 -17.53
CA ILE A 64 1.82 2.12 -17.06
C ILE A 64 2.50 1.05 -16.20
N GLU A 65 1.76 0.42 -15.27
CA GLU A 65 2.25 -0.68 -14.45
C GLU A 65 2.76 -1.85 -15.30
N LYS A 66 2.03 -2.19 -16.38
CA LYS A 66 2.42 -3.26 -17.30
C LYS A 66 3.71 -2.90 -18.06
N GLN A 67 3.79 -1.69 -18.62
CA GLN A 67 4.99 -1.22 -19.32
C GLN A 67 6.20 -1.13 -18.41
N PHE A 68 6.00 -0.68 -17.17
CA PHE A 68 7.04 -0.64 -16.15
C PHE A 68 7.53 -2.06 -15.83
N ARG A 69 6.61 -3.01 -15.59
CA ARG A 69 6.96 -4.41 -15.35
C ARG A 69 7.73 -5.01 -16.52
N GLU A 70 7.32 -4.77 -17.75
CA GLU A 70 8.03 -5.24 -18.95
C GLU A 70 9.45 -4.65 -19.07
N ALA A 71 9.65 -3.41 -18.60
CA ALA A 71 10.96 -2.76 -18.56
C ALA A 71 11.87 -3.32 -17.45
N VAL A 72 11.31 -3.58 -16.26
CA VAL A 72 12.05 -4.21 -15.15
C VAL A 72 12.34 -5.68 -15.44
N ASP A 73 11.39 -6.43 -16.01
CA ASP A 73 11.59 -7.81 -16.48
C ASP A 73 12.68 -7.85 -17.56
N PHE A 74 12.70 -6.90 -18.49
CA PHE A 74 13.78 -6.76 -19.47
C PHE A 74 15.12 -6.44 -18.80
N GLN A 75 15.15 -5.56 -17.79
CA GLN A 75 16.36 -5.28 -17.01
C GLN A 75 16.85 -6.52 -16.25
N ALA A 76 15.95 -7.32 -15.68
CA ALA A 76 16.28 -8.55 -14.94
C ALA A 76 16.71 -9.70 -15.87
N GLN A 77 16.17 -9.76 -17.08
CA GLN A 77 16.51 -10.75 -18.12
C GLN A 77 17.79 -10.39 -18.90
N ASN A 78 18.40 -9.23 -18.66
CA ASN A 78 19.73 -8.86 -19.17
C ASN A 78 20.85 -9.63 -18.44
N GLY A 79 20.75 -10.96 -18.46
CA GLY A 79 21.82 -11.90 -18.14
C GLY A 79 22.65 -12.31 -19.35
N ALA A 80 22.40 -11.78 -20.55
CA ALA A 80 23.17 -12.12 -21.75
C ALA A 80 23.26 -10.95 -22.76
N GLY A 81 24.32 -10.13 -22.64
CA GLY A 81 24.94 -9.51 -23.81
C GLY A 81 24.82 -7.99 -24.02
N ILE A 82 24.17 -7.22 -23.15
CA ILE A 82 24.21 -5.75 -23.23
C ILE A 82 25.14 -5.20 -22.14
N THR A 83 26.34 -4.78 -22.52
CA THR A 83 27.39 -4.29 -21.61
C THR A 83 27.52 -2.76 -21.56
N SER A 84 26.69 -2.02 -22.32
CA SER A 84 26.70 -0.55 -22.35
C SER A 84 25.44 0.02 -21.70
N GLU A 85 25.64 0.82 -20.65
CA GLU A 85 24.53 1.46 -19.90
C GLU A 85 23.66 2.34 -20.80
N SER A 86 24.25 3.06 -21.76
CA SER A 86 23.52 3.95 -22.68
C SER A 86 22.52 3.21 -23.57
N THR A 87 22.88 2.02 -24.05
CA THR A 87 22.00 1.16 -24.86
C THR A 87 20.89 0.54 -24.01
N LEU A 88 21.21 0.15 -22.78
CA LEU A 88 20.24 -0.32 -21.80
C LEU A 88 19.21 0.76 -21.47
N ARG A 89 19.66 2.00 -21.20
CA ARG A 89 18.74 3.14 -20.96
C ARG A 89 17.84 3.41 -22.16
N GLY A 90 18.40 3.36 -23.37
CA GLY A 90 17.63 3.55 -24.61
C GLY A 90 16.55 2.49 -24.81
N GLU A 91 16.84 1.22 -24.52
CA GLU A 91 15.90 0.12 -24.69
C GLU A 91 14.83 0.08 -23.60
N ILE A 92 15.19 0.47 -22.37
CA ILE A 92 14.25 0.69 -21.27
C ILE A 92 13.26 1.81 -21.61
N LEU A 93 13.74 2.95 -22.13
CA LEU A 93 12.89 4.08 -22.52
C LEU A 93 11.96 3.77 -23.69
N LYS A 94 12.32 2.84 -24.59
CA LYS A 94 11.42 2.34 -25.65
C LYS A 94 10.24 1.54 -25.09
N ARG A 95 10.46 0.79 -24.01
CA ARG A 95 9.43 -0.05 -23.37
C ARG A 95 8.57 0.75 -22.38
N CYS A 96 9.20 1.66 -21.64
CA CYS A 96 8.53 2.56 -20.72
C CYS A 96 9.13 3.96 -20.83
N SER A 97 8.40 4.87 -21.50
CA SER A 97 8.89 6.23 -21.76
C SER A 97 9.11 7.07 -20.50
N TYR A 98 8.48 6.68 -19.39
CA TYR A 98 8.53 7.40 -18.11
C TYR A 98 9.29 6.64 -17.03
N TYR A 99 10.02 5.59 -17.40
CA TYR A 99 10.68 4.67 -16.47
C TYR A 99 11.36 5.37 -15.29
N TYR A 100 12.33 6.26 -15.56
CA TYR A 100 13.10 6.94 -14.51
C TYR A 100 12.31 7.94 -13.66
N GLN A 101 11.14 8.38 -14.12
CA GLN A 101 10.27 9.28 -13.36
C GLN A 101 9.40 8.49 -12.37
N ILE A 102 9.16 7.21 -12.66
CA ILE A 102 8.25 6.36 -11.89
C ILE A 102 8.98 5.25 -11.10
N THR A 103 10.26 4.98 -11.37
CA THR A 103 11.06 3.99 -10.64
C THR A 103 11.01 4.20 -9.13
N ALA A 104 11.18 5.43 -8.63
CA ALA A 104 11.13 5.71 -7.19
C ALA A 104 9.77 5.36 -6.54
N VAL A 105 8.67 5.42 -7.30
CA VAL A 105 7.31 5.12 -6.84
C VAL A 105 7.03 3.62 -6.90
N PHE A 106 7.50 2.94 -7.95
CA PHE A 106 7.19 1.54 -8.23
C PHE A 106 8.23 0.55 -7.67
N GLU A 107 9.52 0.90 -7.56
CA GLU A 107 10.58 0.03 -6.99
C GLU A 107 10.33 -0.30 -5.52
N ALA A 108 9.76 0.63 -4.75
CA ALA A 108 9.39 0.41 -3.35
C ALA A 108 8.21 -0.57 -3.18
N ARG A 109 7.58 -1.05 -4.26
CA ARG A 109 6.25 -1.70 -4.21
C ARG A 109 6.23 -3.12 -4.79
N PRO A 110 5.51 -4.08 -4.15
CA PRO A 110 5.47 -5.49 -4.57
C PRO A 110 4.93 -5.75 -5.99
N SER A 111 4.06 -4.88 -6.52
CA SER A 111 3.41 -5.05 -7.84
C SER A 111 4.34 -4.84 -9.03
N ALA A 112 5.50 -4.24 -8.78
CA ALA A 112 6.53 -3.92 -9.77
C ALA A 112 7.73 -4.87 -9.72
N ARG A 113 7.70 -5.86 -8.81
CA ARG A 113 8.71 -6.91 -8.76
C ARG A 113 8.63 -7.73 -10.05
N PRO A 114 9.78 -8.05 -10.68
CA PRO A 114 9.82 -8.97 -11.80
C PRO A 114 9.05 -10.24 -11.49
N ARG A 115 8.33 -10.77 -12.49
CA ARG A 115 7.80 -12.13 -12.35
C ARG A 115 9.01 -13.05 -12.31
N VAL A 116 9.38 -13.47 -11.10
CA VAL A 116 10.36 -14.53 -10.87
C VAL A 116 9.94 -15.69 -11.77
N THR A 117 10.78 -16.00 -12.75
CA THR A 117 10.58 -17.15 -13.62
C THR A 117 10.77 -18.41 -12.76
N SER A 118 9.92 -19.40 -13.03
CA SER A 118 9.78 -20.69 -12.31
C SER A 118 11.08 -21.16 -11.66
N ASP A 119 11.13 -21.22 -10.33
CA ASP A 119 11.11 -22.56 -9.73
C ASP A 119 10.37 -22.69 -8.40
N ASP A 120 9.72 -21.65 -7.90
CA ASP A 120 8.94 -21.77 -6.66
C ASP A 120 7.66 -20.92 -6.67
N ILE A 121 6.60 -21.53 -6.14
CA ILE A 121 5.25 -21.01 -5.84
C ILE A 121 4.19 -21.36 -6.89
N ASP A 122 3.73 -22.60 -6.75
CA ASP A 122 2.34 -23.00 -6.99
C ASP A 122 1.44 -22.29 -5.94
N ASP A 123 0.75 -21.22 -6.35
CA ASP A 123 -0.39 -20.68 -5.60
C ASP A 123 -1.46 -20.13 -6.57
N ASN A 124 -2.25 -21.09 -7.06
CA ASN A 124 -3.72 -21.16 -6.98
C ASN A 124 -4.58 -19.99 -7.50
N ALA A 125 -5.31 -20.23 -8.61
CA ALA A 125 -6.63 -19.63 -8.82
C ALA A 125 -7.51 -20.53 -9.70
N ASP A 126 -8.62 -20.96 -9.12
CA ASP A 126 -9.79 -21.52 -9.80
C ASP A 126 -10.35 -20.55 -10.85
N ALA A 127 -10.50 -21.02 -12.10
CA ALA A 127 -11.56 -20.63 -13.03
C ALA A 127 -11.47 -21.46 -14.32
N SER A 128 -12.35 -22.46 -14.41
CA SER A 128 -12.84 -23.14 -15.62
C SER A 128 -12.58 -22.45 -16.98
N ASP A 129 -11.79 -23.08 -17.87
CA ASP A 129 -12.15 -23.23 -19.30
C ASP A 129 -11.30 -24.33 -19.98
N ARG A 130 -11.88 -24.90 -21.04
CA ARG A 130 -11.65 -26.21 -21.62
C ARG A 130 -10.34 -26.35 -22.39
N GLY A 131 -9.74 -27.54 -22.21
CA GLY A 131 -9.22 -28.36 -23.30
C GLY A 131 -7.98 -27.88 -24.05
N SER A 132 -6.85 -28.54 -23.80
CA SER A 132 -6.00 -29.06 -24.88
C SER A 132 -5.07 -30.12 -24.32
N ALA A 133 -5.35 -31.37 -24.65
CA ALA A 133 -4.39 -32.46 -24.55
C ALA A 133 -3.23 -32.16 -25.49
N ILE A 134 -2.03 -31.95 -24.94
CA ILE A 134 -0.80 -31.94 -25.72
C ILE A 134 0.02 -33.14 -25.27
N VAL A 135 0.04 -34.13 -26.15
CA VAL A 135 0.85 -35.34 -26.11
C VAL A 135 2.30 -34.96 -26.39
N GLN A 136 3.23 -35.32 -25.50
CA GLN A 136 4.66 -35.47 -25.80
C GLN A 136 5.04 -36.84 -25.21
N ARG A 137 4.99 -37.96 -25.95
CA ARG A 137 5.91 -38.42 -26.99
C ARG A 137 7.39 -38.28 -26.62
N GLY A 138 7.84 -39.23 -25.80
CA GLY A 138 9.02 -40.07 -26.07
C GLY A 138 10.38 -39.41 -26.03
N GLU A 139 11.10 -39.61 -24.93
CA GLU A 139 12.55 -39.75 -24.94
C GLU A 139 12.94 -40.91 -24.02
N MET A 140 13.40 -42.01 -24.61
CA MET A 140 14.11 -43.06 -23.88
C MET A 140 15.52 -42.56 -23.57
N ARG A 141 15.96 -42.70 -22.31
CA ARG A 141 17.38 -42.80 -21.99
C ARG A 141 17.68 -44.05 -21.15
N PRO A 142 18.84 -44.69 -21.41
CA PRO A 142 19.15 -46.03 -20.94
C PRO A 142 19.84 -45.97 -19.58
N LEU A 143 19.54 -46.92 -18.69
CA LEU A 143 20.28 -47.09 -17.44
C LEU A 143 20.85 -48.51 -17.38
N VAL A 144 22.14 -48.55 -17.69
CA VAL A 144 23.23 -49.31 -17.07
C VAL A 144 22.77 -50.42 -16.12
N LEU A 145 23.12 -51.66 -16.48
CA LEU A 145 23.19 -52.78 -15.58
C LEU A 145 24.38 -52.56 -14.64
N ASP A 146 24.16 -52.59 -13.33
CA ASP A 146 25.16 -53.05 -12.38
C ASP A 146 24.47 -53.71 -11.17
N ASP A 147 24.85 -54.98 -11.01
CA ASP A 147 25.02 -55.82 -9.83
C ASP A 147 23.87 -56.13 -8.85
N GLU A 148 23.63 -57.45 -8.77
CA GLU A 148 22.87 -58.14 -7.75
C GLU A 148 23.39 -57.85 -6.34
N VAL A 149 22.57 -57.21 -5.50
CA VAL A 149 22.53 -57.50 -4.06
C VAL A 149 21.10 -57.37 -3.52
N ASP A 150 20.63 -58.46 -2.94
CA ASP A 150 19.49 -58.62 -2.00
C ASP A 150 18.04 -58.46 -2.53
N LEU A 151 17.55 -59.58 -3.08
CA LEU A 151 16.14 -59.97 -2.99
C LEU A 151 15.73 -60.16 -1.52
N LYS A 152 15.13 -59.13 -0.91
CA LYS A 152 14.09 -59.26 0.14
C LYS A 152 13.34 -57.95 0.44
N ARG A 153 12.96 -57.21 -0.61
CA ARG A 153 11.82 -56.28 -0.50
C ARG A 153 10.55 -57.06 -0.76
N LEU A 154 9.87 -57.48 0.32
CA LEU A 154 8.43 -57.74 0.25
C LEU A 154 7.81 -56.50 -0.40
N LYS A 155 7.42 -56.63 -1.68
CA LYS A 155 6.79 -55.56 -2.44
C LYS A 155 5.45 -55.32 -1.74
N ALA A 156 5.39 -54.30 -0.87
CA ALA A 156 4.13 -53.86 -0.28
C ALA A 156 3.09 -53.79 -1.38
N ASP A 157 1.93 -54.40 -1.12
CA ASP A 157 0.85 -54.55 -2.08
C ASP A 157 0.57 -53.17 -2.70
N PRO A 158 0.40 -53.05 -4.02
CA PRO A 158 0.00 -51.78 -4.64
C PRO A 158 -1.15 -51.07 -3.91
N VAL A 159 -2.06 -51.82 -3.26
CA VAL A 159 -3.12 -51.27 -2.41
C VAL A 159 -2.57 -50.59 -1.15
N ASP A 160 -1.63 -51.20 -0.44
CA ASP A 160 -1.01 -50.64 0.76
C ASP A 160 -0.23 -49.36 0.45
N LYS A 161 0.44 -49.31 -0.72
CA LYS A 161 1.13 -48.10 -1.19
C LYS A 161 0.17 -46.95 -1.48
N LEU A 162 -0.97 -47.24 -2.11
CA LEU A 162 -1.99 -46.24 -2.39
C LEU A 162 -2.62 -45.71 -1.10
N LEU A 163 -2.89 -46.58 -0.12
CA LEU A 163 -3.42 -46.20 1.19
C LEU A 163 -2.41 -45.35 1.98
N ALA A 164 -1.13 -45.70 1.94
CA ALA A 164 -0.06 -44.90 2.51
C ALA A 164 0.06 -43.52 1.83
N GLN A 165 -0.15 -43.44 0.52
CA GLN A 165 -0.15 -42.18 -0.22
C GLN A 165 -1.36 -41.31 0.14
N GLN A 166 -2.57 -41.89 0.21
CA GLN A 166 -3.78 -41.16 0.62
C GLN A 166 -3.70 -40.66 2.06
N SER A 167 -3.21 -41.48 2.99
CA SER A 167 -3.05 -41.06 4.39
C SER A 167 -2.02 -39.94 4.54
N LYS A 168 -0.90 -39.97 3.79
CA LYS A 168 0.07 -38.86 3.74
C LYS A 168 -0.57 -37.59 3.17
N ALA A 169 -1.31 -37.69 2.06
CA ALA A 169 -2.00 -36.55 1.47
C ALA A 169 -3.05 -35.95 2.42
N CYS A 170 -3.78 -36.79 3.15
CA CYS A 170 -4.76 -36.36 4.15
C CYS A 170 -4.08 -35.64 5.33
N LYS A 171 -2.96 -36.18 5.84
CA LYS A 171 -2.17 -35.53 6.91
C LYS A 171 -1.63 -34.17 6.47
N LEU A 172 -1.04 -34.09 5.28
CA LEU A 172 -0.53 -32.82 4.75
C LEU A 172 -1.63 -31.75 4.61
N ARG A 173 -2.84 -32.14 4.19
CA ARG A 173 -4.00 -31.22 4.14
C ARG A 173 -4.42 -30.77 5.54
N ALA A 174 -4.47 -31.68 6.51
CA ALA A 174 -4.81 -31.36 7.89
C ALA A 174 -3.76 -30.43 8.54
N ASP A 175 -2.48 -30.66 8.28
CA ASP A 175 -1.37 -29.82 8.76
C ASP A 175 -1.43 -28.42 8.12
N LYS A 176 -1.70 -28.34 6.81
CA LYS A 176 -1.89 -27.06 6.10
C LYS A 176 -3.07 -26.28 6.68
N ALA A 177 -4.21 -26.94 6.91
CA ALA A 177 -5.38 -26.31 7.53
C ALA A 177 -5.08 -25.83 8.96
N SER A 178 -4.38 -26.65 9.76
CA SER A 178 -3.98 -26.28 11.12
C SER A 178 -3.06 -25.06 11.15
N ARG A 179 -2.06 -25.01 10.26
CA ARG A 179 -1.17 -23.84 10.11
C ARG A 179 -1.94 -22.59 9.71
N MET A 180 -2.87 -22.71 8.78
CA MET A 180 -3.70 -21.58 8.35
C MET A 180 -4.56 -21.03 9.50
N LEU A 181 -5.18 -21.90 10.30
CA LEU A 181 -5.94 -21.49 11.47
C LEU A 181 -5.05 -20.82 12.52
N GLN A 182 -3.85 -21.34 12.77
CA GLN A 182 -2.89 -20.73 13.70
C GLN A 182 -2.45 -19.33 13.23
N LEU A 183 -2.20 -19.17 11.93
CA LEU A 183 -1.87 -17.86 11.36
C LEU A 183 -3.02 -16.88 11.56
N HIS A 184 -4.25 -17.25 11.22
CA HIS A 184 -5.42 -16.39 11.44
C HIS A 184 -5.63 -16.05 12.92
N GLU A 185 -5.45 -17.01 13.82
CA GLU A 185 -5.54 -16.75 15.26
C GLU A 185 -4.47 -15.74 15.72
N SER A 186 -3.23 -15.88 15.22
CA SER A 186 -2.14 -14.95 15.52
C SER A 186 -2.42 -13.55 14.96
N GLU A 187 -2.99 -13.45 13.76
CA GLU A 187 -3.39 -12.19 13.14
C GLU A 187 -4.49 -11.49 13.95
N LEU A 188 -5.49 -12.24 14.41
CA LEU A 188 -6.56 -11.69 15.25
C LEU A 188 -6.01 -11.18 16.58
N LYS A 189 -5.10 -11.93 17.22
CA LYS A 189 -4.41 -11.50 18.44
C LYS A 189 -3.60 -10.22 18.23
N LEU A 190 -2.90 -10.10 17.11
CA LEU A 190 -2.15 -8.89 16.76
C LEU A 190 -3.08 -7.70 16.53
N LYS A 191 -4.19 -7.89 15.80
CA LYS A 191 -5.19 -6.84 15.57
C LYS A 191 -5.83 -6.36 16.88
N GLN A 192 -6.15 -7.28 17.79
CA GLN A 192 -6.67 -6.91 19.12
C GLN A 192 -5.65 -6.08 19.92
N ARG A 193 -4.37 -6.48 19.91
CA ARG A 193 -3.31 -5.69 20.56
C ARG A 193 -3.11 -4.33 19.91
N GLU A 194 -3.21 -4.24 18.59
CA GLU A 194 -3.10 -2.97 17.87
C GLU A 194 -4.24 -2.02 18.25
N VAL A 195 -5.47 -2.52 18.35
CA VAL A 195 -6.63 -1.73 18.82
C VAL A 195 -6.40 -1.25 20.24
N GLN A 196 -5.98 -2.14 21.15
CA GLN A 196 -5.69 -1.78 22.54
C GLN A 196 -4.63 -0.68 22.64
N LEU A 197 -3.53 -0.79 21.88
CA LEU A 197 -2.48 0.23 21.89
C LEU A 197 -2.97 1.57 21.35
N LYS A 198 -3.89 1.58 20.39
CA LYS A 198 -4.52 2.81 19.89
C LYS A 198 -5.45 3.43 20.93
N GLU A 199 -6.24 2.63 21.64
CA GLU A 199 -7.10 3.08 22.73
C GLU A 199 -6.27 3.70 23.86
N ASP A 200 -5.25 2.97 24.36
CA ASP A 200 -4.34 3.47 25.39
C ASP A 200 -3.63 4.78 24.96
N ARG A 201 -3.29 4.91 23.67
CA ARG A 201 -2.69 6.14 23.15
C ARG A 201 -3.70 7.29 23.17
N ASN A 202 -4.91 7.06 22.69
CA ASN A 202 -5.97 8.07 22.71
C ASN A 202 -6.30 8.52 24.14
N GLU A 203 -6.30 7.58 25.10
CA GLU A 203 -6.49 7.88 26.53
C GLU A 203 -5.37 8.78 27.07
N ARG A 204 -4.10 8.48 26.76
CA ARG A 204 -2.96 9.32 27.15
C ARG A 204 -3.06 10.72 26.53
N GLU A 205 -3.43 10.81 25.26
CA GLU A 205 -3.61 12.10 24.55
C GLU A 205 -4.76 12.91 25.18
N SER A 206 -5.89 12.28 25.51
CA SER A 206 -7.01 12.92 26.22
C SER A 206 -6.59 13.41 27.60
N ALA A 207 -5.92 12.56 28.40
CA ALA A 207 -5.46 12.94 29.73
C ALA A 207 -4.44 14.09 29.69
N GLN A 208 -3.57 14.11 28.67
CA GLN A 208 -2.64 15.21 28.46
C GLN A 208 -3.37 16.52 28.12
N ALA A 209 -4.40 16.47 27.29
CA ALA A 209 -5.24 17.63 26.98
C ALA A 209 -5.96 18.16 28.24
N ASP A 210 -6.46 17.27 29.11
CA ASP A 210 -7.11 17.65 30.37
C ASP A 210 -6.14 18.35 31.33
N VAL A 211 -4.91 17.84 31.45
CA VAL A 211 -3.85 18.47 32.25
C VAL A 211 -3.47 19.83 31.69
N GLU A 212 -3.36 19.97 30.37
CA GLU A 212 -3.08 21.25 29.73
C GLU A 212 -4.21 22.27 29.98
N LEU A 213 -5.47 21.85 29.82
CA LEU A 213 -6.62 22.70 30.13
C LEU A 213 -6.63 23.13 31.60
N ALA A 214 -6.33 22.23 32.53
CA ALA A 214 -6.22 22.56 33.96
C ALA A 214 -5.10 23.58 34.21
N LEU A 215 -3.93 23.41 33.60
CA LEU A 215 -2.82 24.35 33.69
C LEU A 215 -3.22 25.74 33.17
N LYS A 216 -3.90 25.81 32.02
CA LYS A 216 -4.37 27.07 31.44
C LYS A 216 -5.40 27.77 32.33
N ARG A 217 -6.28 27.02 33.01
CA ARG A 217 -7.22 27.57 33.99
C ARG A 217 -6.49 28.19 35.19
N VAL A 218 -5.51 27.48 35.74
CA VAL A 218 -4.70 27.99 36.86
C VAL A 218 -3.91 29.24 36.45
N GLN A 219 -3.35 29.26 35.23
CA GLN A 219 -2.67 30.44 34.69
C GLN A 219 -3.62 31.63 34.52
N LEU A 220 -4.84 31.40 34.05
CA LEU A 220 -5.86 32.44 33.91
C LEU A 220 -6.23 33.02 35.28
N GLU A 221 -6.49 32.17 36.28
CA GLU A 221 -6.78 32.62 37.64
C GLU A 221 -5.61 33.40 38.25
N ALA A 222 -4.37 32.94 38.04
CA ALA A 222 -3.18 33.65 38.51
C ALA A 222 -3.05 35.03 37.85
N ALA A 223 -3.26 35.13 36.54
CA ALA A 223 -3.22 36.39 35.80
C ALA A 223 -4.34 37.35 36.26
N GLN A 224 -5.54 36.82 36.56
CA GLN A 224 -6.63 37.61 37.12
C GLN A 224 -6.27 38.16 38.51
N ARG A 225 -5.72 37.32 39.40
CA ARG A 225 -5.25 37.76 40.73
C ARG A 225 -4.16 38.82 40.62
N GLU A 226 -3.20 38.63 39.72
CA GLU A 226 -2.14 39.61 39.48
C GLU A 226 -2.69 40.94 38.96
N ALA A 227 -3.64 40.92 38.01
CA ALA A 227 -4.29 42.12 37.53
C ALA A 227 -5.00 42.90 38.66
N VAL A 228 -5.69 42.19 39.57
CA VAL A 228 -6.32 42.81 40.75
C VAL A 228 -5.27 43.43 41.67
N VAL A 229 -4.17 42.73 41.95
CA VAL A 229 -3.07 43.25 42.78
C VAL A 229 -2.46 44.51 42.15
N GLN A 230 -2.24 44.52 40.82
CA GLN A 230 -1.73 45.68 40.10
C GLN A 230 -2.70 46.87 40.19
N LEU A 231 -4.01 46.65 40.06
CA LEU A 231 -5.02 47.69 40.24
C LEU A 231 -5.01 48.27 41.67
N LEU A 232 -4.93 47.42 42.68
CA LEU A 232 -4.87 47.85 44.08
C LEU A 232 -3.58 48.64 44.38
N LEU A 233 -2.44 48.20 43.85
CA LEU A 233 -1.18 48.92 43.98
C LEU A 233 -1.23 50.28 43.27
N ALA A 234 -1.81 50.35 42.07
CA ALA A 234 -2.01 51.60 41.34
C ALA A 234 -2.92 52.56 42.11
N ARG A 235 -4.04 52.07 42.67
CA ARG A 235 -4.95 52.88 43.50
C ARG A 235 -4.22 53.40 44.74
N LYS A 236 -3.47 52.56 45.44
CA LYS A 236 -2.67 52.98 46.60
C LYS A 236 -1.69 54.10 46.25
N LYS A 237 -0.96 53.98 45.13
CA LYS A 237 -0.04 55.02 44.65
C LYS A 237 -0.74 56.37 44.39
N LEU A 238 -1.96 56.36 43.85
CA LEU A 238 -2.74 57.59 43.64
C LEU A 238 -3.17 58.24 44.96
N LEU A 239 -3.61 57.42 45.93
CA LEU A 239 -3.99 57.91 47.26
C LEU A 239 -2.79 58.47 48.02
N ASP A 240 -1.63 57.79 47.98
CA ASP A 240 -0.38 58.25 48.58
C ASP A 240 0.11 59.57 47.95
N ALA A 241 -0.23 59.82 46.67
CA ALA A 241 0.03 61.08 45.98
C ALA A 241 -1.01 62.20 46.29
N GLY A 242 -1.96 61.96 47.20
CA GLY A 242 -2.97 62.93 47.61
C GLY A 242 -4.19 63.03 46.70
N VAL A 243 -4.39 62.10 45.76
CA VAL A 243 -5.61 62.05 44.94
C VAL A 243 -6.78 61.57 45.82
N SER A 244 -7.92 62.26 45.75
CA SER A 244 -9.10 61.84 46.52
C SER A 244 -9.64 60.49 46.03
N VAL A 245 -10.23 59.70 46.94
CA VAL A 245 -10.79 58.37 46.65
C VAL A 245 -11.76 58.42 45.46
N VAL A 246 -12.67 59.41 45.45
CA VAL A 246 -13.65 59.60 44.36
C VAL A 246 -12.98 59.85 43.00
N LYS A 247 -11.84 60.54 42.98
CA LYS A 247 -11.10 60.81 41.74
C LYS A 247 -10.28 59.58 41.31
N ALA A 248 -9.73 58.81 42.25
CA ALA A 248 -9.05 57.54 41.96
C ALA A 248 -10.03 56.49 41.37
N ASP A 249 -11.25 56.41 41.90
CA ASP A 249 -12.30 55.49 41.44
C ASP A 249 -12.86 55.85 40.06
N ARG A 250 -12.70 57.11 39.62
CA ARG A 250 -13.01 57.53 38.25
C ARG A 250 -11.88 57.20 37.27
N LEU A 251 -10.66 57.03 37.74
CA LEU A 251 -9.46 56.81 36.91
C LEU A 251 -9.13 55.33 36.73
N LEU A 252 -9.50 54.49 37.70
CA LEU A 252 -9.26 53.05 37.67
C LEU A 252 -10.59 52.31 37.73
N PRO A 253 -10.73 51.17 37.03
CA PRO A 253 -11.92 50.34 37.14
C PRO A 253 -12.11 49.89 38.60
N PRO A 254 -13.37 49.73 39.06
CA PRO A 254 -13.64 49.22 40.40
C PRO A 254 -13.00 47.84 40.55
N SER A 255 -12.32 47.61 41.67
CA SER A 255 -11.85 46.28 42.03
C SER A 255 -13.06 45.37 42.19
N ALA A 256 -13.16 44.35 41.34
CA ALA A 256 -14.17 43.30 41.43
C ALA A 256 -13.99 42.47 42.71
#